data_AF-A0AA35U0H3-F1
#
_entry.id   AF-A0AA35U0H3-F1
#
_cell.length_a   1.000
_cell.length_b   1.000
_cell.length_c   1.000
_cell.angle_alpha   90.00
_cell.angle_beta   90.00
_cell.angle_gamma   90.00
#
_symmetry.space_group_name_H-M   'P 1'
#
loop_
_entity.id
_entity.type
_entity.pdbx_description
1 polymer ?
#
loop_
_entity_poly.entity_id
_entity_poly.type
_entity_poly.pdbx_seq_one_letter_code
_entity_poly.pdbx_strand_id
1 'polypeptide(L)'
;MDAILPIKDDDAAIQKFGISFAVNMCKELLNSGLVRCYFLYFFTYFTSLSVSPYVQVNGLHFYTLNREVATISILTELGMWCDDPLSLKTLPWKAPASHKRCAEDVRPIFWAQRPKSYIHRY
;
A
#
# COMPACT_ATOMS: atom_id res chain seq x y z
N MET A 1 4.27 -26.17 10.33
CA MET A 1 3.91 -25.61 11.66
C MET A 1 5.05 -25.75 12.67
N ASP A 2 6.12 -26.47 12.33
CA ASP A 2 7.19 -26.84 13.26
C ASP A 2 8.19 -25.71 13.56
N ALA A 3 8.23 -24.67 12.71
CA ALA A 3 9.13 -23.52 12.88
C ALA A 3 8.73 -22.56 14.02
N ILE A 4 7.47 -22.60 14.49
CA ILE A 4 6.94 -21.64 15.47
C ILE A 4 7.01 -22.19 16.90
N LEU A 5 7.04 -23.52 17.05
CA LEU A 5 7.10 -24.20 18.35
C LEU A 5 8.29 -23.75 19.24
N PRO A 6 9.52 -23.57 18.73
CA PRO A 6 10.65 -23.20 19.57
C PRO A 6 10.69 -21.70 19.96
N ILE A 7 9.91 -20.84 19.30
CA ILE A 7 9.89 -19.38 19.52
C ILE A 7 8.56 -18.90 20.12
N LYS A 8 7.71 -19.82 20.58
CA LYS A 8 6.32 -19.54 20.97
C LYS A 8 6.18 -18.47 22.05
N ASP A 9 7.16 -18.36 22.95
CA ASP A 9 7.10 -17.46 24.10
C ASP A 9 7.78 -16.10 23.84
N ASP A 10 8.42 -15.90 22.67
CA ASP A 10 9.05 -14.64 22.27
C ASP A 10 8.22 -13.95 21.17
N ASP A 11 7.32 -13.06 21.60
CA ASP A 11 6.44 -12.28 20.72
C ASP A 11 7.22 -11.47 19.66
N ALA A 12 8.42 -10.98 19.99
CA ALA A 12 9.23 -10.19 19.06
C ALA A 12 9.86 -11.08 17.97
N ALA A 13 10.31 -12.28 18.34
CA ALA A 13 10.81 -13.27 17.39
C ALA A 13 9.69 -13.77 16.47
N ILE A 14 8.50 -14.06 17.03
CA ILE A 14 7.32 -14.47 16.26
C ILE A 14 6.93 -13.37 15.25
N GLN A 15 6.93 -12.11 15.68
CA GLN A 15 6.62 -10.99 14.79
C GLN A 15 7.62 -10.88 13.63
N LYS A 16 8.93 -10.94 13.91
CA LYS A 16 9.97 -10.87 12.87
C LYS A 16 9.88 -12.03 11.88
N PHE A 17 9.61 -13.23 12.37
CA PHE A 17 9.39 -14.41 11.54
C PHE A 17 8.13 -14.25 10.67
N GLY A 18 7.04 -13.73 11.24
CA GLY A 18 5.81 -13.45 10.51
C GLY A 18 6.01 -12.42 9.39
N ILE A 19 6.77 -11.36 9.65
CA ILE A 19 7.12 -10.33 8.66
C ILE A 19 7.93 -10.94 7.52
N SER A 20 9.01 -11.66 7.82
CA SER A 20 9.87 -12.24 6.78
C SER A 20 9.14 -13.28 5.93
N PHE A 21 8.29 -14.10 6.54
CA PHE A 21 7.45 -15.06 5.85
C PHE A 21 6.45 -14.36 4.91
N ALA A 22 5.77 -13.32 5.39
CA ALA A 22 4.82 -12.55 4.59
C ALA A 22 5.51 -11.83 3.42
N VAL A 23 6.72 -11.28 3.63
CA VAL A 23 7.51 -10.63 2.59
C VAL A 23 7.89 -11.63 1.49
N ASN A 24 8.37 -12.82 1.86
CA ASN A 24 8.72 -13.85 0.88
C ASN A 24 7.50 -14.30 0.07
N MET A 25 6.37 -14.54 0.73
CA MET A 25 5.11 -14.87 0.05
C MET A 25 4.68 -13.76 -0.91
N CYS A 26 4.73 -12.50 -0.49
CA CYS A 26 4.37 -11.37 -1.35
C CYS A 26 5.33 -11.23 -2.54
N LYS A 27 6.64 -11.43 -2.33
CA LYS A 27 7.64 -11.41 -3.42
C LYS A 27 7.39 -12.50 -4.44
N GLU A 28 7.08 -13.73 -4.00
CA GLU A 28 6.72 -14.84 -4.89
C GLU A 28 5.46 -14.53 -5.70
N LEU A 29 4.42 -13.98 -5.05
CA LEU A 29 3.19 -13.58 -5.73
C LEU A 29 3.41 -12.45 -6.74
N LEU A 30 4.23 -11.45 -6.41
CA LEU A 30 4.57 -10.35 -7.33
C LEU A 30 5.40 -10.85 -8.53
N ASN A 31 6.36 -11.75 -8.28
CA ASN A 31 7.21 -12.34 -9.33
C ASN A 31 6.47 -13.34 -10.23
N SER A 32 5.34 -13.91 -9.78
CA SER A 32 4.53 -14.83 -10.57
C SER A 32 3.92 -14.20 -11.85
N GLY A 33 3.98 -12.87 -11.99
CA GLY A 33 3.44 -12.15 -13.15
C GLY A 33 1.91 -12.08 -13.21
N LEU A 34 1.22 -12.62 -12.21
CA LEU A 34 -0.24 -12.52 -12.06
C LEU A 34 -0.68 -11.17 -11.50
N VAL A 35 0.26 -10.41 -10.91
CA VAL A 35 0.05 -9.05 -10.36
C VAL A 35 0.67 -8.01 -11.29
N ARG A 36 -0.15 -7.34 -12.11
CA ARG A 36 0.31 -6.16 -12.86
C ARG A 36 0.36 -4.95 -11.93
N CYS A 37 1.55 -4.63 -11.44
CA CYS A 37 1.85 -3.28 -10.99
C CYS A 37 1.86 -2.37 -12.22
N TYR A 38 0.80 -1.56 -12.42
CA TYR A 38 0.78 -0.54 -13.46
C TYR A 38 1.75 0.59 -13.07
N PHE A 39 3.03 0.36 -13.28
CA PHE A 39 4.04 1.42 -13.27
C PHE A 39 5.04 1.17 -14.39
N LEU A 40 4.57 1.08 -15.63
CA LEU A 40 5.44 1.20 -16.78
C LEU A 40 4.78 2.13 -17.80
N TYR A 41 5.43 3.29 -17.93
CA TYR A 41 5.27 4.21 -19.04
C TYR A 41 5.48 3.46 -20.37
N PHE A 42 4.77 3.96 -21.38
CA PHE A 42 4.85 3.62 -22.80
C PHE A 42 6.28 3.30 -23.32
N PHE A 43 6.32 2.49 -24.39
CA PHE A 43 7.43 1.90 -25.18
C PHE A 43 7.83 0.48 -24.72
N THR A 44 7.89 -0.57 -25.56
CA THR A 44 7.88 -0.73 -27.02
C THR A 44 7.27 -2.10 -27.39
N TYR A 45 6.69 -2.14 -28.60
CA TYR A 45 6.32 -3.29 -29.44
C TYR A 45 7.01 -4.65 -29.21
N PHE A 46 6.22 -5.71 -29.46
CA PHE A 46 6.61 -7.10 -29.78
C PHE A 46 7.02 -7.95 -28.55
N THR A 47 6.42 -9.10 -28.20
CA THR A 47 5.90 -10.24 -28.98
C THR A 47 4.80 -11.01 -28.23
N SER A 48 3.89 -11.60 -29.01
CA SER A 48 3.03 -12.77 -28.69
C SER A 48 2.17 -12.71 -27.43
N LEU A 49 0.92 -12.26 -27.62
CA LEU A 49 -0.19 -12.52 -26.72
C LEU A 49 -0.46 -14.03 -26.62
N SER A 50 -0.09 -14.62 -25.48
CA SER A 50 -0.87 -15.71 -24.88
C SER A 50 -1.11 -15.37 -23.42
N VAL A 51 -1.90 -14.32 -23.17
CA VAL A 51 -2.36 -13.99 -21.82
C VAL A 51 -3.46 -14.99 -21.47
N SER A 52 -3.12 -15.96 -20.63
CA SER A 52 -4.07 -16.91 -20.04
C SER A 52 -5.18 -16.15 -19.30
N PRO A 53 -6.46 -16.53 -19.44
CA PRO A 53 -7.61 -15.78 -18.90
C PRO A 53 -7.87 -15.98 -17.40
N TYR A 54 -6.95 -16.59 -16.65
CA TYR A 54 -7.23 -17.01 -15.27
C TYR A 54 -6.56 -16.10 -14.22
N VAL A 55 -7.40 -15.22 -13.67
CA VAL A 55 -7.25 -14.47 -12.40
C VAL A 55 -6.04 -13.54 -12.33
N GLN A 56 -6.24 -12.33 -12.86
CA GLN A 56 -5.37 -11.19 -12.63
C GLN A 56 -5.56 -10.67 -11.19
N VAL A 57 -4.51 -10.73 -10.37
CA VAL A 57 -4.53 -10.22 -9.00
C VAL A 57 -4.11 -8.76 -9.04
N ASN A 58 -5.04 -7.83 -8.82
CA ASN A 58 -4.79 -6.40 -9.03
C ASN A 58 -4.11 -5.68 -7.84
N GLY A 59 -3.79 -6.38 -6.75
CA GLY A 59 -3.13 -5.78 -5.59
C GLY A 59 -3.09 -6.71 -4.37
N LEU A 60 -2.44 -6.26 -3.29
CA LEU A 60 -2.32 -6.97 -2.02
C LEU A 60 -3.27 -6.35 -0.99
N HIS A 61 -4.06 -7.18 -0.31
CA HIS A 61 -4.93 -6.76 0.80
C HIS A 61 -4.41 -7.34 2.12
N PHE A 62 -4.04 -6.46 3.05
CA PHE A 62 -3.49 -6.85 4.35
C PHE A 62 -4.56 -6.81 5.44
N TYR A 63 -4.67 -7.90 6.21
CA TYR A 63 -5.40 -7.91 7.47
C TYR A 63 -4.50 -7.38 8.58
N THR A 64 -4.65 -6.09 8.91
CA THR A 64 -3.74 -5.39 9.84
C THR A 64 -3.98 -5.71 11.31
N LEU A 65 -5.16 -6.25 11.68
CA LEU A 65 -5.56 -6.49 13.07
C LEU A 65 -5.34 -5.27 14.00
N ASN A 66 -5.46 -4.06 13.44
CA ASN A 66 -5.18 -2.78 14.11
C ASN A 66 -3.74 -2.66 14.66
N ARG A 67 -2.76 -3.34 14.05
CA ARG A 67 -1.32 -3.23 14.37
C ARG A 67 -0.55 -2.74 13.15
N GLU A 68 0.01 -1.54 13.24
CA GLU A 68 0.67 -0.90 12.10
C GLU A 68 2.08 -1.43 11.83
N VAL A 69 2.83 -1.77 12.88
CA VAL A 69 4.28 -2.07 12.79
C VAL A 69 4.57 -3.20 11.80
N ALA A 70 3.83 -4.30 11.85
CA ALA A 70 4.07 -5.44 10.97
C ALA A 70 3.77 -5.10 9.51
N THR A 71 2.64 -4.46 9.23
CA THR A 71 2.23 -4.14 7.85
C THR A 71 3.11 -3.09 7.21
N ILE A 72 3.54 -2.07 7.97
CA ILE A 72 4.47 -1.05 7.47
C ILE A 72 5.80 -1.71 7.11
N SER A 73 6.38 -2.52 8.01
CA SER A 73 7.65 -3.22 7.73
C SER A 73 7.58 -4.08 6.47
N ILE A 74 6.48 -4.84 6.29
CA ILE A 74 6.27 -5.64 5.08
C ILE A 74 6.22 -4.75 3.83
N LEU A 75 5.45 -3.65 3.85
CA LEU A 75 5.32 -2.75 2.70
C LEU A 75 6.62 -2.04 2.36
N THR A 76 7.41 -1.65 3.37
CA THR A 76 8.73 -1.05 3.20
C THR A 76 9.71 -2.05 2.57
N GLU A 77 9.75 -3.30 3.04
CA GLU A 77 10.61 -4.34 2.46
C GLU A 77 10.21 -4.74 1.03
N LEU A 78 8.93 -4.58 0.68
CA LEU A 78 8.43 -4.79 -0.69
C LEU A 78 8.67 -3.58 -1.61
N GLY A 79 9.17 -2.45 -1.10
CA GLY A 79 9.38 -1.24 -1.88
C GLY A 79 8.09 -0.56 -2.34
N MET A 80 6.95 -0.89 -1.72
CA MET A 80 5.64 -0.30 -2.03
C MET A 80 5.23 0.79 -1.04
N TRP A 81 6.03 1.00 0.00
CA TRP A 81 5.82 2.08 0.95
C TRP A 81 6.48 3.37 0.43
N CYS A 82 5.75 4.49 0.50
CA CYS A 82 6.27 5.80 0.13
C CYS A 82 6.81 6.49 1.39
N ASP A 83 8.14 6.59 1.50
CA ASP A 83 8.80 7.25 2.63
C ASP A 83 8.66 8.78 2.61
N ASP A 84 8.51 9.38 1.42
CA ASP A 84 8.23 10.80 1.26
C ASP A 84 6.83 11.06 0.69
N PRO A 85 5.78 11.02 1.52
CA PRO A 85 4.43 11.31 1.09
C PRO A 85 4.21 12.80 0.73
N LEU A 86 5.17 13.70 1.01
CA LEU A 86 5.06 15.10 0.59
C LEU A 86 5.34 15.25 -0.90
N SER A 87 6.25 14.44 -1.46
CA SER A 87 6.51 14.40 -2.91
C SER A 87 5.27 14.10 -3.75
N LEU A 88 4.30 13.36 -3.19
CA LEU A 88 3.04 13.00 -3.85
C LEU A 88 1.92 14.02 -3.64
N LYS A 89 2.09 15.01 -2.75
CA LYS A 89 1.05 16.01 -2.51
C LYS A 89 0.98 16.99 -3.66
N THR A 90 -0.12 16.94 -4.40
CA THR A 90 -0.44 17.93 -5.44
C THR A 90 -0.92 19.26 -4.87
N LEU A 91 -1.50 19.26 -3.66
CA LEU A 91 -2.03 20.44 -2.98
C LEU A 91 -1.39 20.63 -1.60
N PRO A 92 -1.34 21.86 -1.06
CA PRO A 92 -0.82 22.13 0.28
C PRO A 92 -1.59 21.42 1.41
N TRP A 93 -2.82 20.99 1.15
CA TRP A 93 -3.68 20.25 2.08
C TRP A 93 -4.05 18.86 1.54
N LYS A 94 -4.47 17.97 2.44
CA LYS A 94 -4.96 16.64 2.06
C LYS A 94 -6.28 16.75 1.30
N ALA A 95 -6.33 16.19 0.09
CA ALA A 95 -7.54 16.08 -0.70
C ALA A 95 -8.58 15.19 0.02
N PRO A 96 -9.86 15.59 0.05
CA PRO A 96 -10.91 14.80 0.67
C PRO A 96 -11.27 13.59 -0.23
N ALA A 97 -11.59 12.45 0.38
CA ALA A 97 -12.06 11.27 -0.35
C ALA A 97 -13.54 11.35 -0.79
N SER A 98 -14.21 12.49 -0.54
CA SER A 98 -15.63 12.68 -0.85
C SER A 98 -15.81 13.03 -2.31
N HIS A 99 -16.69 12.30 -3.01
CA HIS A 99 -16.99 12.54 -4.42
C HIS A 99 -17.49 13.98 -4.69
N LYS A 100 -18.27 14.56 -3.78
CA LYS A 100 -18.77 15.94 -3.92
C LYS A 100 -17.65 17.00 -3.93
N ARG A 101 -16.46 16.63 -3.48
CA ARG A 101 -15.33 17.53 -3.23
C ARG A 101 -14.06 17.08 -3.94
N CYS A 102 -14.16 16.16 -4.90
CA CYS A 102 -13.02 15.67 -5.66
C CYS A 102 -12.38 16.76 -6.53
N ALA A 103 -13.15 17.79 -6.90
CA ALA A 103 -12.70 18.93 -7.72
C ALA A 103 -12.28 20.16 -6.89
N GLU A 104 -12.16 20.03 -5.56
CA GLU A 104 -11.83 21.14 -4.69
C GLU A 104 -10.32 21.45 -4.69
N ASP A 105 -9.93 22.54 -5.33
CA ASP A 105 -8.55 22.98 -5.55
C ASP A 105 -8.14 24.22 -4.73
N VAL A 106 -9.10 24.92 -4.11
CA VAL A 106 -8.87 26.11 -3.30
C VAL A 106 -9.55 26.01 -1.93
N ARG A 107 -8.81 26.36 -0.85
CA ARG A 107 -9.33 26.47 0.53
C ARG A 107 -8.99 27.81 1.16
N PRO A 108 -9.88 28.38 2.00
CA PRO A 108 -9.53 29.56 2.77
C PRO A 108 -8.46 29.23 3.83
N ILE A 109 -7.47 30.11 3.97
CA ILE A 109 -6.28 29.88 4.81
C ILE A 109 -6.58 29.76 6.32
N PHE A 110 -7.68 30.36 6.79
CA PHE A 110 -8.08 30.36 8.21
C PHE A 110 -8.30 28.94 8.78
N TRP A 111 -8.53 27.93 7.92
CA TRP A 111 -8.69 26.53 8.31
C TRP A 111 -7.48 25.65 8.04
N ALA A 112 -6.33 26.21 7.66
CA ALA A 112 -5.11 25.44 7.38
C ALA A 112 -4.71 24.51 8.55
N GLN A 113 -4.86 24.99 9.79
CA GLN A 113 -4.56 24.24 11.02
C GLN A 113 -5.74 23.39 11.52
N ARG A 114 -6.94 23.55 10.96
CA ARG A 114 -8.18 22.88 11.42
C ARG A 114 -8.99 22.29 10.25
N PRO A 115 -8.40 21.40 9.42
CA PRO A 115 -9.06 20.88 8.22
C PRO A 115 -10.34 20.09 8.52
N LYS A 116 -10.37 19.36 9.65
CA LYS A 116 -11.58 18.63 10.09
C LYS A 116 -12.78 19.58 10.33
N SER A 117 -12.53 20.78 10.86
CA SER A 117 -13.60 21.76 11.12
C SER A 117 -14.14 22.33 9.82
N TYR A 118 -13.28 22.59 8.84
CA TYR A 118 -13.72 23.01 7.51
C TYR A 118 -14.58 21.95 6.84
N ILE A 119 -14.16 20.68 6.88
CA ILE A 119 -14.93 19.57 6.29
C ILE A 119 -16.27 19.35 6.97
N HIS A 120 -16.37 19.64 8.27
CA HIS A 120 -17.63 19.50 8.98
C HIS A 120 -18.64 20.61 8.65
N ARG A 121 -18.17 21.80 8.25
CA ARG A 121 -19.01 22.97 7.95
C ARG A 121 -19.48 23.04 6.50
N TYR A 122 -18.68 22.48 5.58
CA TYR A 122 -18.89 22.51 4.13
C TYR A 122 -18.69 21.12 3.56
#